data_AF-A0A1G6AEM7-F1
#
_entry.id   AF-A0A1G6AEM7-F1
#
_cell.length_a   1.000
_cell.length_b   1.000
_cell.length_c   1.000
_cell.angle_alpha   90.00
_cell.angle_beta   90.00
_cell.angle_gamma   90.00
#
_symmetry.space_group_name_H-M   'P 1'
#
loop_
_entity.id
_entity.type
_entity.pdbx_description
1 polymer ?
#
loop_
_entity_poly.entity_id
_entity_poly.type
_entity_poly.pdbx_seq_one_letter_code
_entity_poly.pdbx_strand_id
1 'polypeptide(L)' 'MSVNVNEMIYLKDNRIYFTPYLNEYDITDHIQELMEELEMLKRG' A
#
# COMPACT_ATOMS: atom_id res chain seq x y z
N MET A 1 -19.90 -7.96 -9.31
CA MET A 1 -18.70 -7.42 -9.97
C MET A 1 -17.50 -7.93 -9.20
N SER A 2 -16.68 -8.81 -9.78
CA SER A 2 -15.42 -9.23 -9.16
C SER A 2 -14.41 -8.10 -9.33
N VAL A 3 -14.07 -7.43 -8.24
CA VAL A 3 -13.03 -6.40 -8.28
C VAL A 3 -11.69 -7.13 -8.45
N ASN A 4 -10.97 -6.82 -9.52
CA ASN A 4 -9.67 -7.44 -9.76
C ASN A 4 -8.68 -6.87 -8.72
N VAL A 5 -8.37 -7.67 -7.70
CA VAL A 5 -7.56 -7.27 -6.54
C VAL A 5 -6.17 -6.77 -6.97
N ASN A 6 -5.67 -7.24 -8.12
CA ASN A 6 -4.36 -6.87 -8.66
C ASN A 6 -4.22 -5.39 -9.07
N GLU A 7 -5.33 -4.65 -9.19
CA GLU A 7 -5.31 -3.23 -9.61
C GLU A 7 -5.68 -2.27 -8.47
N MET A 8 -5.79 -2.77 -7.23
CA MET A 8 -6.22 -1.95 -6.10
C MET A 8 -5.12 -1.08 -5.51
N ILE A 9 -3.84 -1.45 -5.68
CA ILE A 9 -2.69 -0.68 -5.17
C ILE A 9 -1.96 -0.06 -6.36
N TYR A 10 -1.77 1.26 -6.34
CA TYR A 10 -1.06 1.99 -7.39
C TYR A 10 -0.28 3.19 -6.86
N LEU A 11 0.63 3.68 -7.70
CA LEU A 11 1.40 4.88 -7.44
C LEU A 11 0.77 6.08 -8.15
N LYS A 12 0.62 7.20 -7.43
CA LYS A 12 0.17 8.49 -7.97
C LYS A 12 0.88 9.60 -7.21
N ASP A 13 1.43 10.58 -7.92
CA ASP A 13 2.14 11.72 -7.33
C ASP A 13 3.19 11.33 -6.27
N ASN A 14 3.94 10.23 -6.54
CA ASN A 14 4.95 9.66 -5.65
C ASN A 14 4.40 9.14 -4.29
N ARG A 15 3.11 8.85 -4.22
CA ARG A 15 2.40 8.28 -3.08
C ARG A 15 1.72 6.97 -3.48
N ILE A 16 1.55 6.07 -2.51
CA ILE A 16 0.92 4.77 -2.68
C ILE A 16 -0.54 4.88 -2.27
N TYR A 17 -1.43 4.59 -3.21
CA TYR A 17 -2.86 4.59 -2.99
C TYR A 17 -3.42 3.18 -3.06
N PHE A 18 -4.42 2.94 -2.21
CA PHE A 18 -5.20 1.72 -2.17
C PHE A 18 -6.67 2.07 -2.35
N THR A 19 -7.28 1.53 -3.39
CA THR A 19 -8.67 1.80 -3.73
C THR A 19 -9.49 0.51 -3.68
N PRO A 20 -9.82 0.00 -2.46
CA PRO A 20 -10.71 -1.11 -2.31
C PRO A 20 -12.14 -0.64 -2.65
N TYR A 21 -12.69 -1.21 -3.71
CA TYR A 21 -14.04 -0.94 -4.18
C TYR A 21 -14.27 0.52 -4.64
N LEU A 22 -14.63 1.43 -3.74
CA LEU A 22 -15.17 2.76 -4.07
C LEU A 22 -14.43 3.94 -3.46
N ASN A 23 -13.53 3.70 -2.48
CA ASN A 23 -12.82 4.75 -1.78
C ASN A 23 -11.32 4.65 -2.04
N GLU A 24 -10.67 5.76 -2.37
CA GLU A 24 -9.22 5.88 -2.50
C GLU A 24 -8.63 6.25 -1.13
N TYR A 25 -7.72 5.42 -0.63
CA TYR A 25 -6.98 5.65 0.61
C TYR A 25 -5.51 5.86 0.28
N ASP A 26 -4.92 6.90 0.85
CA ASP A 26 -3.47 7.06 0.87
C ASP A 26 -2.89 6.12 1.93
N ILE A 27 -2.11 5.14 1.49
CA ILE A 27 -1.47 4.15 2.37
C ILE A 27 0.06 4.32 2.39
N THR A 28 0.58 5.43 1.88
CA THR A 28 2.03 5.67 1.73
C THR A 28 2.77 5.48 3.04
N ASP A 29 2.31 6.17 4.08
CA ASP A 29 2.97 6.19 5.39
C ASP A 29 2.89 4.80 6.04
N HIS A 30 1.75 4.12 5.89
CA HIS A 30 1.56 2.77 6.41
C HIS A 30 2.48 1.74 5.75
N ILE A 31 2.69 1.84 4.44
CA ILE A 31 3.64 0.96 3.72
C ILE A 31 5.09 1.27 4.13
N GLN A 32 5.42 2.54 4.40
CA GLN A 32 6.74 2.90 4.91
C GLN A 32 7.03 2.28 6.28
N GLU A 33 6.09 2.39 7.23
CA GLU A 33 6.22 1.75 8.55
C GLU A 33 6.41 0.23 8.42
N LEU A 34 5.59 -0.43 7.59
CA LEU A 34 5.72 -1.87 7.33
C LEU A 34 7.09 -2.25 6.77
N MET A 35 7.64 -1.44 5.85
CA MET A 35 8.98 -1.68 5.30
C MET A 35 10.07 -1.54 6.38
N GLU A 36 9.95 -0.56 7.27
CA GLU A 36 10.88 -0.39 8.39
C GLU A 36 10.84 -1.56 9.36
N GLU A 37 9.64 -2.04 9.74
CA GLU A 37 9.47 -3.22 10.59
C GLU A 37 10.10 -4.46 9.96
N LEU A 38 9.91 -4.66 8.65
CA LEU A 38 10.52 -5.76 7.91
C LEU A 38 12.06 -5.67 7.88
N GLU A 39 12.61 -4.46 7.74
CA GLU A 39 14.06 -4.26 7.82
C GLU A 39 14.60 -4.59 9.22
N MET A 40 13.89 -4.20 10.28
CA MET A 40 14.28 -4.53 11.65
C MET A 40 14.30 -6.05 11.87
N LEU A 41 13.31 -6.78 11.36
CA LEU A 41 13.26 -8.23 11.43
C LEU A 41 14.39 -8.92 10.66
N LYS A 42 14.80 -8.36 9.51
CA LYS A 42 15.89 -8.91 8.69
C LYS A 42 17.28 -8.70 9.31
N ARG A 43 17.43 -7.71 10.19
CA ARG A 43 18.69 -7.39 10.90
C ARG A 43 18.82 -8.09 12.26
N GLY A 44 17.76 -8.78 12.70
CA GLY A 44 17.73 -9.60 13.92
C GLY A 44 18.34 -10.99 13.75
#